data_AF-A0AA35Q475-F1
#
_entry.id   AF-A0AA35Q475-F1
#
_cell.length_a   1.000
_cell.length_b   1.000
_cell.length_c   1.000
_cell.angle_alpha   90.00
_cell.angle_beta   90.00
_cell.angle_gamma   90.00
#
_symmetry.space_group_name_H-M   'P 1'
#
loop_
_entity.id
_entity.type
_entity.pdbx_description
1 polymer ?
#
loop_
_entity_poly.entity_id
_entity_poly.type
_entity_poly.pdbx_seq_one_letter_code
_entity_poly.pdbx_strand_id
1 'polypeptide(L)' 'MSPPAPRKSVTRTACVPCRESKIKCNKVAPICGCCAAKGRQCRFEEIDDKRRYILSHIRCPIQYRD' A
#
# COMPACT_ATOMS: atom_id res chain seq x y z
N MET A 1 28.23 -12.48 -2.28
CA MET A 1 26.84 -12.57 -1.78
C MET A 1 26.05 -11.41 -2.35
N SER A 2 25.16 -11.68 -3.30
CA SER A 2 24.29 -10.66 -3.90
C SER A 2 23.12 -10.34 -2.97
N PRO A 3 22.71 -9.08 -2.79
CA PRO A 3 21.57 -8.73 -1.95
C PRO A 3 20.26 -9.27 -2.57
N PRO A 4 19.27 -9.70 -1.76
CA PRO A 4 17.98 -10.16 -2.26
C PRO A 4 17.28 -9.01 -2.99
N ALA A 5 16.77 -9.29 -4.19
CA ALA A 5 16.06 -8.33 -5.02
C ALA A 5 14.96 -7.61 -4.21
N PRO A 6 14.82 -6.27 -4.34
CA PRO A 6 13.81 -5.52 -3.61
C PRO A 6 12.44 -6.09 -3.96
N ARG A 7 11.72 -6.58 -2.95
CA ARG A 7 10.35 -7.04 -3.10
C ARG A 7 9.53 -5.88 -3.64
N LYS A 8 9.20 -5.95 -4.93
CA LYS A 8 8.26 -5.06 -5.65
C LYS A 8 7.13 -4.73 -4.69
N SER A 9 7.10 -3.47 -4.23
CA SER A 9 6.06 -2.97 -3.36
C SER A 9 4.74 -3.30 -4.03
N VAL A 10 3.91 -4.11 -3.37
CA VAL A 10 2.62 -4.49 -3.93
C VAL A 10 1.83 -3.21 -4.09
N THR A 11 1.78 -2.67 -5.31
CA THR A 11 0.96 -1.54 -5.67
C THR A 11 -0.47 -1.93 -5.32
N ARG A 12 -1.03 -1.34 -4.25
CA ARG A 12 -2.34 -1.69 -3.73
C ARG A 12 -3.40 -1.18 -4.69
N THR A 13 -3.61 -1.94 -5.76
CA THR A 13 -4.58 -1.60 -6.80
C THR A 13 -6.02 -1.91 -6.38
N ALA A 14 -6.22 -2.72 -5.33
CA ALA A 14 -7.53 -3.02 -4.77
C ALA A 14 -8.02 -1.89 -3.85
N CYS A 15 -9.31 -1.56 -3.93
CA CYS A 15 -9.95 -0.60 -3.01
C CYS A 15 -9.86 -1.07 -1.54
N VAL A 16 -9.97 -0.11 -0.62
CA VAL A 16 -9.90 -0.31 0.83
C VAL A 16 -10.79 -1.46 1.33
N PRO A 17 -12.12 -1.45 1.07
CA PRO A 17 -12.99 -2.48 1.61
C PRO A 17 -12.67 -3.88 1.07
N CYS A 18 -12.22 -3.99 -0.19
CA CYS A 18 -11.81 -5.27 -0.76
C CYS A 18 -10.50 -5.76 -0.15
N ARG A 19 -9.57 -4.84 0.15
CA ARG A 19 -8.29 -5.18 0.78
C ARG A 19 -8.49 -5.70 2.21
N GLU A 20 -9.34 -5.03 2.99
CA GLU A 20 -9.71 -5.44 4.35
C GLU A 20 -10.46 -6.77 4.35
N SER A 21 -11.37 -6.94 3.39
CA SER A 21 -12.12 -8.20 3.23
C SER A 21 -11.26 -9.32 2.60
N LYS A 22 -10.01 -9.04 2.21
CA LYS A 22 -9.11 -9.97 1.50
C LYS A 22 -9.75 -10.65 0.28
N ILE A 23 -10.61 -9.93 -0.43
CA ILE A 23 -11.28 -10.40 -1.65
C ILE A 23 -10.66 -9.79 -2.90
N LYS A 24 -10.87 -10.45 -4.04
CA LYS A 24 -10.45 -9.91 -5.35
C LYS A 24 -11.25 -8.65 -5.68
N CYS A 25 -10.54 -7.54 -5.86
CA CYS A 25 -11.15 -6.29 -6.32
C CYS A 25 -11.14 -6.24 -7.85
N ASN A 26 -12.27 -5.90 -8.47
CA ASN A 26 -12.39 -5.71 -9.92
C ASN A 26 -11.86 -4.34 -10.39
N LYS A 27 -11.52 -3.43 -9.47
CA LYS A 27 -10.82 -2.16 -9.74
C LYS A 27 -11.50 -1.25 -10.78
N VAL A 28 -12.81 -1.44 -10.96
CA VAL A 28 -13.66 -0.57 -11.76
C VAL A 28 -13.90 0.72 -10.99
N ALA A 29 -13.69 1.87 -11.63
CA ALA A 29 -14.05 3.19 -11.12
C ALA A 29 -15.43 3.60 -11.69
N PRO A 30 -16.29 4.30 -10.93
CA PRO A 30 -16.05 4.89 -9.61
C PRO A 30 -16.25 3.91 -8.43
N ILE A 31 -16.97 2.80 -8.65
CA ILE A 31 -17.28 1.80 -7.61
C ILE A 31 -16.94 0.41 -8.13
N CYS A 32 -16.21 -0.35 -7.32
CA CYS A 32 -15.87 -1.74 -7.64
C CYS A 32 -17.13 -2.64 -7.62
N GLY A 33 -17.22 -3.65 -8.49
CA GLY A 33 -18.39 -4.55 -8.54
C GLY A 33 -18.72 -5.22 -7.19
N CYS A 34 -17.71 -5.63 -6.41
CA CYS A 34 -17.92 -6.18 -5.07
C CYS A 34 -18.50 -5.16 -4.08
N CYS A 35 -18.12 -3.88 -4.23
CA CYS A 35 -18.53 -2.78 -3.39
C CYS A 35 -19.98 -2.37 -3.72
N ALA A 36 -20.30 -2.30 -5.02
CA ALA A 36 -21.64 -2.07 -5.53
C ALA A 36 -22.61 -3.17 -5.06
N ALA A 37 -22.23 -4.44 -5.22
CA ALA A 37 -23.06 -5.58 -4.80
C ALA A 37 -23.29 -5.63 -3.28
N LYS A 38 -22.34 -5.15 -2.47
CA LYS A 38 -22.46 -5.11 -1.01
C LYS A 38 -23.04 -3.79 -0.49
N GLY A 39 -23.30 -2.81 -1.36
CA GLY A 39 -23.78 -1.48 -0.97
C GLY A 39 -22.83 -0.74 -0.03
N ARG A 40 -21.51 -0.94 -0.13
CA ARG A 40 -20.52 -0.29 0.75
C ARG A 40 -19.76 0.80 0.02
N GLN A 41 -19.27 1.78 0.79
CA GLN A 41 -18.45 2.86 0.25
C GLN A 41 -17.15 2.32 -0.36
N CYS A 42 -16.98 2.53 -1.67
CA CYS A 42 -15.75 2.16 -2.38
C CYS A 42 -14.75 3.30 -2.27
N ARG A 43 -13.62 3.05 -1.61
CA ARG A 43 -12.51 4.01 -1.52
C ARG A 43 -11.25 3.35 -2.05
N PHE A 44 -10.55 4.02 -2.96
CA PHE A 44 -9.19 3.64 -3.33
C PHE A 44 -8.25 4.53 -2.52
N GLU A 45 -7.38 3.93 -1.72
CA GLU A 45 -6.33 4.68 -1.04
C GLU A 45 -5.12 4.73 -1.95
N GLU A 46 -4.82 5.93 -2.44
CA GLU A 46 -3.49 6.26 -2.92
C GLU A 46 -2.58 6.22 -1.69
N ILE A 47 -1.73 5.19 -1.60
CA ILE A 47 -0.71 5.14 -0.56
C ILE A 47 0.30 6.22 -0.96
N ASP A 48 0.14 7.40 -0.37
CA ASP A 48 1.20 8.40 -0.34
C ASP A 48 2.45 7.70 0.23
N ASP A 49 3.45 7.51 -0.63
CA ASP A 49 4.60 6.64 -0.39
C ASP A 49 5.56 7.32 0.61
N LYS A 50 5.12 7.52 1.85
CA LYS A 50 5.94 8.00 2.97
C LYS A 50 7.06 7.01 3.32
N ARG A 51 7.05 5.82 2.71
CA ARG A 51 8.15 4.84 2.78
C ARG A 51 9.38 5.29 1.97
N ARG A 52 9.26 6.27 1.06
CA ARG A 52 10.43 6.95 0.49
C ARG A 52 11.16 7.84 1.48
N TYR A 53 10.49 8.36 2.50
CA TYR A 53 11.13 9.18 3.53
C TYR A 53 12.14 8.36 4.33
N ILE A 54 11.77 7.16 4.79
CA ILE A 54 12.70 6.30 5.53
C ILE A 54 13.89 5.86 4.67
N LEU A 55 13.72 5.61 3.36
CA LEU A 55 14.82 5.23 2.47
C LEU A 55 15.80 6.39 2.21
N SER A 56 15.32 7.64 2.25
CA SER A 56 16.17 8.84 2.10
C SER A 56 16.85 9.27 3.39
N HIS A 57 16.38 8.81 4.56
CA HIS A 57 16.92 9.18 5.88
C HIS A 57 17.75 8.07 6.57
N ILE A 58 18.04 6.93 5.90
CA ILE A 58 19.05 5.96 6.39
C ILE A 58 20.48 6.46 6.10
N ARG A 59 20.81 7.67 6.51
CA ARG A 59 22.19 7.99 6.89
C ARG A 59 22.20 7.99 8.41
N CYS A 60 22.53 6.84 8.98
CA CYS A 60 22.80 6.66 10.40
C CYS A 60 23.65 7.84 10.94
N PRO A 61 23.14 8.70 11.84
CA PRO A 61 23.98 9.27 12.84
C PRO A 61 24.09 8.23 13.95
N ILE A 62 25.29 7.68 14.07
CA ILE A 62 25.84 7.10 15.29
C ILE A 62 25.16 7.63 16.56
N GLN A 63 24.91 6.69 17.46
CA GLN A 63 24.26 6.88 18.75
C GLN A 63 24.75 8.13 19.50
N TYR A 64 23.80 8.96 19.92
CA TYR A 64 24.04 9.94 20.99
C TYR A 64 24.13 9.15 22.31
N ARG A 65 25.35 8.89 22.76
CA ARG A 65 25.64 8.63 24.18
C ARG A 65 25.82 9.98 24.85
N ASP A 66 24.98 10.26 25.84
CA ASP A 66 25.38 11.02 27.03
C ASP A 66 25.29 10.05 28.22
#